data_AF-A0A376KTY8-F1
#
_entry.id   AF-A0A376KTY8-F1
#
_cell.length_a   1.000
_cell.length_b   1.000
_cell.length_c   1.000
_cell.angle_alpha   90.00
_cell.angle_beta   90.00
_cell.angle_gamma   90.00
#
_symmetry.space_group_name_H-M   'P 1'
#
loop_
_entity.id
_entity.type
_entity.pdbx_description
1 polymer ?
#
loop_
_entity_poly.entity_id
_entity_poly.type
_entity_poly.pdbx_seq_one_letter_code
_entity_poly.pdbx_strand_id
1 'polypeptide(L)'
;MFPQAQWAKEVDVSDKEARCGVRCATRDHLPMVGNVPDYEATLVEYASLAEQKDEAVSAPVFDDLFMFAALGSRGLCSAPLCAEILAAQMSDEPIPMDASTLAALNPNRLWVRKLLKGKAVKAG
;
A
#
# COMPACT_ATOMS: atom_id res chain seq x y z
N MET A 1 10.38 -25.04 -8.14
CA MET A 1 11.86 -25.01 -8.18
C MET A 1 12.30 -26.08 -9.15
N PHE A 2 13.28 -25.81 -10.03
CA PHE A 2 13.76 -26.76 -11.06
C PHE A 2 15.07 -27.42 -10.59
N PRO A 3 15.03 -28.56 -9.86
CA PRO A 3 16.20 -29.10 -9.18
C PRO A 3 17.20 -29.73 -10.15
N GLN A 4 16.75 -30.03 -11.38
CA GLN A 4 17.56 -30.66 -12.42
C GLN A 4 18.09 -29.68 -13.47
N ALA A 5 17.82 -28.39 -13.31
CA ALA A 5 18.33 -27.37 -14.22
C ALA A 5 19.86 -27.27 -14.10
N GLN A 6 20.60 -27.67 -15.15
CA GLN A 6 22.06 -27.62 -15.14
C GLN A 6 22.61 -26.18 -15.06
N TRP A 7 21.94 -25.22 -15.71
CA TRP A 7 22.33 -23.80 -15.71
C TRP A 7 22.43 -23.20 -14.30
N ALA A 8 21.66 -23.71 -13.32
CA ALA A 8 21.72 -23.20 -11.95
C ALA A 8 23.07 -23.51 -11.26
N LYS A 9 23.85 -24.45 -11.80
CA LYS A 9 25.20 -24.82 -11.33
C LYS A 9 26.32 -24.05 -12.02
N GLU A 10 26.01 -23.25 -13.04
CA GLU A 10 27.00 -22.50 -13.84
C GLU A 10 27.31 -21.12 -13.25
N VAL A 11 26.58 -20.70 -12.21
CA VAL A 11 26.80 -19.41 -11.54
C VAL A 11 28.05 -19.50 -10.65
N ASP A 12 29.13 -18.81 -11.03
CA ASP A 12 30.31 -18.65 -10.19
C ASP A 12 29.98 -17.71 -9.01
N VAL A 13 30.27 -18.17 -7.79
CA VAL A 13 30.05 -17.45 -6.54
C VAL A 13 31.33 -17.32 -5.72
N SER A 14 32.50 -17.63 -6.31
CA SER A 14 33.80 -17.67 -5.63
C SER A 14 34.24 -16.31 -5.09
N ASP A 15 33.87 -15.23 -5.79
CA ASP A 15 34.19 -13.84 -5.39
C ASP A 15 33.36 -13.35 -4.18
N LYS A 16 32.35 -14.11 -3.75
CA LYS A 16 31.46 -13.78 -2.61
C LYS A 16 30.80 -12.40 -2.70
N GLU A 17 30.60 -11.90 -3.91
CA GLU A 17 29.92 -10.63 -4.13
C GLU A 17 28.42 -10.77 -3.80
N ALA A 18 27.93 -9.89 -2.93
CA ALA A 18 26.52 -9.86 -2.55
C ALA A 18 26.05 -8.44 -2.23
N ARG A 19 24.75 -8.21 -2.40
CA ARG A 19 24.06 -7.00 -1.95
C ARG A 19 22.91 -7.37 -1.02
N CYS A 20 22.91 -6.80 0.17
CA CYS A 20 21.84 -6.95 1.15
C CYS A 20 20.98 -5.69 1.17
N GLY A 21 19.68 -5.85 1.37
CA GLY A 21 18.74 -4.74 1.48
C GLY A 21 17.49 -5.15 2.24
N VAL A 22 16.84 -4.16 2.86
CA VAL A 22 15.60 -4.35 3.61
C VAL A 22 14.43 -3.90 2.74
N ARG A 23 13.39 -4.73 2.64
CA ARG A 23 12.19 -4.44 1.85
C ARG A 23 11.05 -4.03 2.78
N CYS A 24 10.29 -3.02 2.38
CA CYS A 24 8.99 -2.71 2.97
C CYS A 24 7.90 -3.45 2.18
N ALA A 25 7.09 -4.27 2.83
CA ALA A 25 6.08 -5.10 2.17
C ALA A 25 4.78 -5.18 2.97
N THR A 26 3.67 -5.35 2.27
CA THR A 26 2.32 -5.55 2.81
C THR A 26 1.87 -7.00 2.59
N ARG A 27 0.93 -7.46 3.44
CA ARG A 27 0.39 -8.83 3.35
C ARG A 27 -0.43 -9.08 2.09
N ASP A 28 -1.02 -8.03 1.50
CA ASP A 28 -1.77 -8.10 0.24
C ASP A 28 -0.92 -7.82 -1.00
N HIS A 29 0.41 -7.64 -0.82
CA HIS A 29 1.39 -7.45 -1.89
C HIS A 29 1.21 -6.21 -2.78
N LEU A 30 0.32 -5.30 -2.38
CA LEU A 30 0.10 -4.03 -3.07
C LEU A 30 0.84 -2.89 -2.37
N PRO A 31 1.37 -1.90 -3.13
CA PRO A 31 1.93 -0.68 -2.57
C PRO A 31 0.97 0.07 -1.64
N MET A 32 1.52 1.04 -0.90
CA MET A 32 0.75 2.03 -0.13
C MET A 32 1.06 3.40 -0.71
N VAL A 33 0.09 4.01 -1.39
CA VAL A 33 0.26 5.26 -2.14
C VAL A 33 -0.95 6.16 -1.92
N GLY A 34 -0.70 7.40 -1.51
CA GLY A 34 -1.73 8.42 -1.26
C GLY A 34 -1.48 9.20 0.03
N ASN A 35 -2.53 9.83 0.58
CA ASN A 35 -2.46 10.57 1.83
C ASN A 35 -2.03 9.67 3.01
N VAL A 36 -1.24 10.24 3.93
CA VAL A 36 -0.95 9.58 5.20
C VAL A 36 -2.19 9.67 6.10
N PRO A 37 -2.78 8.53 6.51
CA PRO A 37 -4.01 8.53 7.27
C PRO A 37 -3.74 8.81 8.74
N ASP A 38 -4.63 9.56 9.38
CA ASP A 38 -4.65 9.71 10.82
C ASP A 38 -5.33 8.49 11.44
N TYR A 39 -4.53 7.67 12.13
CA TYR A 39 -5.00 6.42 12.73
C TYR A 39 -6.07 6.66 13.81
N GLU A 40 -5.82 7.56 14.74
CA GLU A 40 -6.71 7.77 15.90
C GLU A 40 -8.01 8.42 15.42
N ALA A 41 -7.92 9.44 14.56
CA ALA A 41 -9.11 10.07 13.99
C ALA A 41 -9.91 9.09 13.13
N THR A 42 -9.25 8.21 12.36
CA THR A 42 -9.95 7.16 11.60
C THR A 42 -10.75 6.23 12.52
N LEU A 43 -10.22 5.84 13.68
CA LEU A 43 -10.94 4.96 14.59
C LEU A 43 -12.15 5.65 15.24
N VAL A 44 -12.04 6.94 15.54
CA VAL A 44 -13.14 7.74 16.10
C VAL A 44 -14.23 7.96 15.07
N GLU A 45 -13.89 8.54 13.92
CA GLU A 45 -14.87 8.93 12.89
C GLU A 45 -15.56 7.73 12.25
N TYR A 46 -14.85 6.59 12.13
CA TYR A 46 -15.39 5.38 11.52
C TYR A 46 -15.79 4.30 12.52
N ALA A 47 -16.00 4.65 13.79
CA ALA A 47 -16.42 3.72 14.84
C ALA A 47 -17.71 2.96 14.49
N SER A 48 -18.70 3.67 13.92
CA SER A 48 -20.02 3.14 13.50
C SER A 48 -20.15 2.96 11.99
N LEU A 49 -19.04 2.98 11.23
CA LEU A 49 -19.04 2.98 9.77
C LEU A 49 -19.79 1.78 9.15
N ALA A 50 -19.87 0.65 9.86
CA ALA A 50 -20.63 -0.52 9.38
C ALA A 50 -22.14 -0.25 9.24
N GLU A 51 -22.69 0.62 10.10
CA GLU A 51 -24.11 0.92 10.21
C GLU A 51 -24.48 2.26 9.53
N GLN A 52 -23.55 3.23 9.52
CA GLN A 52 -23.78 4.62 9.09
C GLN A 52 -22.90 4.99 7.90
N LYS A 53 -22.95 4.21 6.81
CA LYS A 53 -22.09 4.45 5.62
C LYS A 53 -22.45 5.75 4.89
N ASP A 54 -23.73 6.09 4.85
CA ASP A 54 -24.22 7.25 4.11
C ASP A 54 -23.87 8.58 4.80
N GLU A 55 -23.53 8.52 6.09
CA GLU A 55 -23.13 9.66 6.93
C GLU A 55 -21.60 9.74 7.10
N ALA A 56 -20.85 8.86 6.44
CA ALA A 56 -19.40 8.77 6.62
C ALA A 56 -18.70 10.04 6.14
N VAL A 57 -17.88 10.62 7.01
CA VAL A 57 -16.99 11.73 6.66
C VAL A 57 -15.88 11.28 5.70
N SER A 58 -15.23 12.24 5.03
CA SER A 58 -14.01 11.97 4.26
C SER A 58 -12.93 11.33 5.14
N ALA A 59 -12.05 10.53 4.55
CA ALA A 59 -11.02 9.80 5.28
C ALA A 59 -10.14 10.78 6.08
N PRO A 60 -10.00 10.58 7.41
CA PRO A 60 -9.10 11.41 8.22
C PRO A 60 -7.65 11.20 7.81
N VAL A 61 -6.98 12.30 7.46
CA VAL A 61 -5.61 12.34 6.94
C VAL A 61 -4.86 13.52 7.55
N PHE A 62 -3.54 13.49 7.49
CA PHE A 62 -2.72 14.66 7.76
C PHE A 62 -2.66 15.56 6.52
N ASP A 63 -2.93 16.85 6.72
CA ASP A 63 -2.88 17.85 5.64
C ASP A 63 -1.49 17.91 5.01
N ASP A 64 -1.46 18.03 3.67
CA ASP A 64 -0.24 18.13 2.85
C ASP A 64 0.80 17.00 3.06
N LEU A 65 0.38 15.87 3.65
CA LEU A 65 1.26 14.73 3.92
C LEU A 65 0.86 13.49 3.10
N PHE A 66 1.81 13.03 2.30
CA PHE A 66 1.64 11.90 1.38
C PHE A 66 2.69 10.82 1.60
N MET A 67 2.39 9.59 1.20
CA MET A 67 3.34 8.49 1.22
C MET A 67 3.39 7.70 -0.09
N PHE A 68 4.58 7.17 -0.36
CA PHE A 68 4.86 6.22 -1.41
C PHE A 68 5.69 5.08 -0.82
N ALA A 69 5.04 4.01 -0.39
CA ALA A 69 5.64 2.97 0.43
C ALA A 69 5.26 1.54 0.00
N ALA A 70 5.85 0.56 0.69
CA ALA A 70 5.52 -0.85 0.60
C ALA A 70 5.64 -1.50 -0.80
N LEU A 71 6.65 -1.10 -1.58
CA LEU A 71 6.91 -1.61 -2.93
C LEU A 71 7.35 -3.10 -3.00
N GLY A 72 7.63 -3.73 -1.86
CA GLY A 72 8.04 -5.12 -1.78
C GLY A 72 9.29 -5.44 -2.61
N SER A 73 9.28 -6.60 -3.30
CA SER A 73 10.32 -6.99 -4.25
C SER A 73 9.96 -6.66 -5.70
N ARG A 74 8.92 -5.86 -5.93
CA ARG A 74 8.37 -5.55 -7.26
C ARG A 74 8.39 -4.06 -7.59
N GLY A 75 9.13 -3.26 -6.82
CA GLY A 75 9.19 -1.81 -6.98
C GLY A 75 9.58 -1.36 -8.39
N LEU A 76 10.49 -2.06 -9.08
CA LEU A 76 10.85 -1.71 -10.46
C LEU A 76 9.65 -1.79 -11.44
N CYS A 77 8.67 -2.64 -11.15
CA CYS A 77 7.46 -2.78 -11.97
C CYS A 77 6.37 -1.80 -11.55
N SER A 78 6.12 -1.67 -10.24
CA SER A 78 4.99 -0.87 -9.74
C SER A 78 5.31 0.60 -9.56
N ALA A 79 6.57 0.99 -9.37
CA ALA A 79 6.93 2.37 -9.05
C ALA A 79 6.52 3.39 -10.12
N PRO A 80 6.68 3.16 -11.44
CA PRO A 80 6.30 4.15 -12.43
C PRO A 80 4.83 4.56 -12.35
N LEU A 81 3.92 3.58 -12.32
CA LEU A 81 2.48 3.85 -12.25
C LEU A 81 2.05 4.42 -10.90
N CYS A 82 2.68 3.99 -9.81
CA CYS A 82 2.42 4.56 -8.48
C CYS A 82 2.90 6.02 -8.38
N ALA A 83 3.99 6.38 -9.06
CA ALA A 83 4.47 7.76 -9.11
C ALA A 83 3.47 8.67 -9.83
N GLU A 84 2.95 8.24 -10.99
CA GLU A 84 1.90 8.95 -11.72
C GLU A 84 0.63 9.13 -10.88
N ILE A 85 0.17 8.06 -10.22
CA ILE A 85 -0.99 8.12 -9.33
C ILE A 85 -0.78 9.18 -8.23
N LEU A 86 0.38 9.16 -7.57
CA LEU A 86 0.64 10.06 -6.47
C LEU A 86 0.79 11.51 -6.93
N ALA A 87 1.53 11.74 -8.02
CA ALA A 87 1.74 13.07 -8.58
C ALA A 87 0.41 13.69 -9.06
N ALA A 88 -0.43 12.91 -9.75
CA ALA A 88 -1.75 13.35 -10.17
C ALA A 88 -2.65 13.69 -8.96
N GLN A 89 -2.64 12.83 -7.93
CA GLN A 89 -3.39 13.08 -6.69
C GLN A 89 -2.92 14.36 -5.97
N MET A 90 -1.60 14.59 -5.88
CA MET A 90 -1.03 15.78 -5.22
C MET A 90 -1.28 17.08 -5.99
N SER A 91 -1.56 16.97 -7.30
CA SER A 91 -1.74 18.11 -8.20
C SER A 91 -3.20 18.37 -8.58
N ASP A 92 -4.14 17.67 -7.93
CA ASP A 92 -5.57 17.70 -8.27
C ASP A 92 -5.88 17.37 -9.75
N GLU A 93 -5.09 16.46 -10.33
CA GLU A 93 -5.24 16.00 -11.71
C GLU A 93 -6.00 14.66 -11.80
N PRO A 94 -6.55 14.31 -12.97
CA PRO A 94 -7.18 13.01 -13.18
C PRO A 94 -6.21 11.84 -12.95
N ILE A 95 -6.54 10.99 -11.98
CA ILE A 95 -5.72 9.82 -11.63
C ILE A 95 -5.96 8.68 -12.64
N PRO A 96 -4.90 8.06 -13.22
CA PRO A 96 -5.02 7.10 -14.31
C PRO A 96 -5.40 5.67 -13.85
N MET A 97 -6.39 5.53 -12.98
CA MET A 97 -6.74 4.25 -12.34
C MET A 97 -8.22 4.18 -11.94
N ASP A 98 -8.78 2.97 -11.89
CA ASP A 98 -10.14 2.78 -11.38
C ASP A 98 -10.21 2.90 -9.84
N ALA A 99 -11.38 3.28 -9.33
CA ALA A 99 -11.59 3.54 -7.91
C ALA A 99 -11.34 2.31 -7.02
N SER A 100 -11.62 1.10 -7.50
CA SER A 100 -11.44 -0.13 -6.70
C SER A 100 -9.96 -0.46 -6.53
N THR A 101 -9.17 -0.25 -7.58
CA THR A 101 -7.70 -0.39 -7.54
C THR A 101 -7.07 0.70 -6.68
N LEU A 102 -7.53 1.95 -6.78
CA LEU A 102 -7.08 3.03 -5.89
C LEU A 102 -7.37 2.74 -4.42
N ALA A 103 -8.57 2.24 -4.11
CA ALA A 103 -8.91 1.81 -2.75
C ALA A 103 -8.02 0.63 -2.27
N ALA A 104 -7.51 -0.20 -3.18
CA ALA A 104 -6.58 -1.27 -2.87
C ALA A 104 -5.13 -0.79 -2.69
N LEU A 105 -4.78 0.39 -3.19
CA LEU A 105 -3.48 1.05 -2.98
C LEU A 105 -3.48 2.02 -1.79
N ASN A 106 -4.64 2.51 -1.38
CA ASN A 106 -4.77 3.50 -0.31
C ASN A 106 -4.12 3.02 1.00
N PRO A 107 -3.34 3.86 1.71
CA PRO A 107 -2.70 3.50 2.97
C PRO A 107 -3.65 3.07 4.10
N ASN A 108 -4.88 3.61 4.17
CA ASN A 108 -5.83 3.27 5.25
C ASN A 108 -6.61 1.97 5.03
N ARG A 109 -6.41 1.30 3.88
CA ARG A 109 -7.26 0.20 3.40
C ARG A 109 -7.43 -0.94 4.39
N LEU A 110 -6.41 -1.25 5.19
CA LEU A 110 -6.45 -2.37 6.13
C LEU A 110 -7.38 -2.10 7.31
N TRP A 111 -7.46 -0.84 7.74
CA TRP A 111 -8.32 -0.40 8.83
C TRP A 111 -9.75 -0.25 8.31
N VAL A 112 -9.94 0.49 7.22
CA VAL A 112 -11.26 0.73 6.61
C VAL A 112 -11.95 -0.59 6.23
N ARG A 113 -11.23 -1.58 5.68
CA ARG A 113 -11.79 -2.92 5.38
C ARG A 113 -12.34 -3.65 6.62
N LYS A 114 -11.80 -3.38 7.82
CA LYS A 114 -12.28 -3.96 9.07
C LYS A 114 -13.47 -3.17 9.61
N LEU A 115 -13.36 -1.85 9.63
CA LEU A 115 -14.39 -0.93 10.12
C LEU A 115 -15.69 -1.06 9.30
N LEU A 116 -15.59 -1.16 7.97
CA LEU A 116 -16.72 -1.47 7.08
C LEU A 116 -17.44 -2.79 7.38
N LYS A 117 -16.79 -3.70 8.13
CA LYS A 117 -17.34 -4.99 8.57
C LYS A 117 -17.68 -5.02 10.06
N GLY A 118 -17.64 -3.87 10.75
CA GLY A 118 -17.86 -3.76 12.19
C GLY A 118 -16.80 -4.48 13.03
N LYS A 119 -15.61 -4.72 12.47
CA LYS A 119 -14.53 -5.44 13.16
C LYS A 119 -13.52 -4.46 13.74
N ALA A 120 -13.12 -4.72 14.98
CA ALA A 120 -12.06 -3.97 15.63
C ALA A 120 -10.74 -4.02 14.83
N VAL A 121 -10.09 -2.86 14.72
CA VAL A 121 -8.71 -2.73 14.28
C VAL A 121 -7.83 -3.04 15.49
N LYS A 122 -6.99 -4.07 15.40
CA LYS A 122 -6.05 -4.37 16.49
C LYS A 122 -4.89 -3.38 16.39
N ALA A 123 -4.59 -2.68 17.48
CA ALA A 123 -3.30 -2.01 17.64
C ALA A 123 -2.20 -3.10 17.62
N GLY A 124 -1.15 -2.83 16.86
CA GLY A 124 0.02 -3.71 16.74
C GLY A 124 0.94 -3.60 17.94
#